data_AF-A0A7J4J759-F1
#
_entry.id   AF-A0A7J4J759-F1
#
_cell.length_a   1.000
_cell.length_b   1.000
_cell.length_c   1.000
_cell.angle_alpha   90.00
_cell.angle_beta   90.00
_cell.angle_gamma   90.00
#
_symmetry.space_group_name_H-M   'P 1'
#
loop_
_entity.id
_entity.type
_entity.pdbx_description
1 polymer ?
#
loop_
_entity_poly.entity_id
_entity_poly.type
_entity_poly.pdbx_seq_one_letter_code
_entity_poly.pdbx_strand_id
1 'polypeptide(L)'
;MKNQPTDTQIFIKKPATGVYGKLLSERTPDELLQYGIVNLDKPKGPTSHQTSDLVKKIVGIAKAGHSGTLDPNVTGVQPVALGRATRITQFLLTAPKEYVGIMHLHKPIEDSVLQEMVLQFIGKIKQLPPIKSAVKRQWREREIYEFELLEIAEQDVLFRVKCQAGTYIRKLVFDLGQALGIGAHMAELRRTQAGPFREEDNLVTLHDLQDAITIYREEGNAKLLLHCIQPVEKAIIYLHRCWILDNSIPSITNGRALAIPGISKLENFRKGDIVAVLSLKEELIAIGEAVMSAVEINTKDKGIAIKIQKVFAESV
;
A
#
# COMPACT_ATOMS: atom_id res chain seq x y z
N MET A 1 -3.77 -12.72 10.44
CA MET A 1 -2.94 -11.61 10.96
C MET A 1 -1.52 -12.08 11.23
N LYS A 2 -0.54 -11.61 10.45
CA LYS A 2 0.86 -11.45 10.89
C LYS A 2 1.24 -10.01 10.56
N ASN A 3 1.55 -9.27 11.62
CA ASN A 3 2.23 -7.96 11.65
C ASN A 3 1.46 -6.74 11.12
N GLN A 4 0.50 -6.26 11.91
CA GLN A 4 0.52 -4.83 12.24
C GLN A 4 1.46 -4.69 13.46
N PRO A 5 2.43 -3.75 13.49
CA PRO A 5 3.29 -3.55 14.64
C PRO A 5 2.51 -2.83 15.76
N THR A 6 1.67 -3.56 16.49
CA THR A 6 1.08 -3.10 17.76
C THR A 6 1.96 -3.64 18.88
N ASP A 7 2.59 -2.73 19.64
CA ASP A 7 3.69 -2.94 20.60
C ASP A 7 5.03 -3.42 20.01
N THR A 8 5.71 -2.51 19.31
CA THR A 8 7.05 -2.78 18.79
C THR A 8 8.08 -2.31 19.81
N GLN A 9 8.83 -3.25 20.38
CA GLN A 9 10.00 -2.93 21.20
C GLN A 9 10.97 -2.02 20.41
N ILE A 10 11.27 -0.85 20.96
CA ILE A 10 12.23 0.11 20.37
C ILE A 10 13.55 -0.01 21.10
N PHE A 11 14.62 -0.26 20.35
CA PHE A 11 16.00 -0.20 20.84
C PHE A 11 16.55 1.21 20.64
N ILE A 12 17.06 1.82 21.72
CA ILE A 12 17.71 3.12 21.68
C ILE A 12 19.22 2.90 21.69
N LYS A 13 19.90 3.24 20.60
CA LYS A 13 21.36 3.14 20.49
C LYS A 13 22.04 4.44 20.94
N LYS A 14 21.51 5.57 20.45
CA LYS A 14 22.02 6.91 20.72
C LYS A 14 20.84 7.88 20.77
N PRO A 15 20.48 8.42 21.95
CA PRO A 15 19.53 9.51 22.05
C PRO A 15 20.02 10.70 21.21
N ALA A 16 19.15 11.25 20.37
CA ALA A 16 19.47 12.39 19.51
C ALA A 16 18.22 13.17 19.16
N THR A 17 18.38 14.46 18.90
CA THR A 17 17.34 15.34 18.31
C THR A 17 17.86 15.80 16.96
N GLY A 18 17.06 15.66 15.91
CA GLY A 18 17.46 16.05 14.55
C GLY A 18 17.02 17.45 14.20
N VAL A 19 17.86 18.15 13.45
CA VAL A 19 17.58 19.45 12.85
C VAL A 19 17.25 19.30 11.36
N TYR A 20 17.64 18.19 10.73
CA TYR A 20 17.38 17.91 9.33
C TYR A 20 15.88 17.88 9.02
N GLY A 21 15.51 18.52 7.91
CA GLY A 21 14.16 18.45 7.37
C GLY A 21 13.11 19.12 8.27
N LYS A 22 11.87 18.63 8.22
CA LYS A 22 10.75 19.18 9.00
C LYS A 22 9.86 18.07 9.54
N LEU A 23 9.02 18.39 10.53
CA LEU A 23 8.00 17.44 10.97
C LEU A 23 6.97 17.23 9.85
N LEU A 24 6.36 16.04 9.81
CA LEU A 24 5.36 15.73 8.78
C LEU A 24 4.18 16.71 8.77
N SER A 25 3.79 17.21 9.95
CA SER A 25 2.74 18.23 10.14
C SER A 25 3.12 19.63 9.65
N GLU A 26 4.41 19.88 9.42
CA GLU A 26 4.95 21.18 8.98
C GLU A 26 5.16 21.21 7.46
N ARG A 27 4.83 20.13 6.73
CA ARG A 27 4.90 20.11 5.28
C ARG A 27 3.88 21.07 4.67
N THR A 28 4.38 21.89 3.77
CA THR A 28 3.55 22.81 3.00
C THR A 28 2.69 22.04 2.00
N PRO A 29 1.56 22.62 1.55
CA PRO A 29 0.74 22.00 0.52
C PRO A 29 1.54 21.69 -0.76
N ASP A 30 2.41 22.61 -1.19
CA ASP A 30 3.26 22.42 -2.38
C ASP A 30 4.21 21.21 -2.25
N GLU A 31 4.77 20.98 -1.07
CA GLU A 31 5.60 19.80 -0.82
C GLU A 31 4.78 18.51 -0.88
N LEU A 32 3.56 18.52 -0.35
CA LEU A 32 2.65 17.37 -0.45
C LEU A 32 2.21 17.11 -1.89
N LEU A 33 2.01 18.15 -2.71
CA LEU A 33 1.74 18.01 -4.15
C LEU A 33 2.90 17.30 -4.89
N GLN A 34 4.13 17.44 -4.41
CA GLN A 34 5.31 16.80 -5.02
C GLN A 34 5.72 15.48 -4.34
N TYR A 35 5.26 15.24 -3.12
CA TYR A 35 5.77 14.17 -2.27
C TYR A 35 4.71 13.54 -1.34
N GLY A 36 3.46 13.54 -1.79
CA GLY A 36 2.32 12.93 -1.12
C GLY A 36 1.71 11.75 -1.88
N ILE A 37 0.60 11.25 -1.34
CA ILE A 37 -0.21 10.17 -1.89
C ILE A 37 -1.68 10.57 -1.75
N VAL A 38 -2.44 10.42 -2.84
CA VAL A 38 -3.89 10.52 -2.82
C VAL A 38 -4.46 9.12 -2.62
N ASN A 39 -5.25 8.93 -1.55
CA ASN A 39 -6.06 7.73 -1.39
C ASN A 39 -7.34 7.87 -2.21
N LEU A 40 -7.27 7.51 -3.50
CA LEU A 40 -8.34 7.82 -4.43
C LEU A 40 -9.46 6.76 -4.39
N ASP A 41 -10.71 7.18 -4.38
CA ASP A 41 -11.84 6.34 -4.79
C ASP A 41 -11.84 6.25 -6.33
N LYS A 42 -11.29 5.17 -6.86
CA LYS A 42 -11.26 4.96 -8.31
C LYS A 42 -12.71 4.81 -8.81
N PRO A 43 -13.16 5.61 -9.79
CA PRO A 43 -14.48 5.43 -10.37
C PRO A 43 -14.55 4.22 -11.31
N LYS A 44 -15.78 3.76 -11.57
CA LYS A 44 -16.09 2.76 -12.60
C LYS A 44 -15.90 3.38 -13.99
N GLY A 45 -15.32 2.64 -14.93
CA GLY A 45 -15.13 3.08 -16.32
C GLY A 45 -13.66 3.21 -16.74
N PRO A 46 -12.87 4.15 -16.20
CA PRO A 46 -11.49 4.31 -16.61
C PRO A 46 -10.59 3.17 -16.08
N THR A 47 -9.53 2.88 -16.83
CA THR A 47 -8.42 2.07 -16.33
C THR A 47 -7.70 2.79 -15.20
N SER A 48 -7.03 2.04 -14.33
CA SER A 48 -6.19 2.61 -13.26
C SER A 48 -5.12 3.59 -13.77
N HIS A 49 -4.56 3.33 -14.96
CA HIS A 49 -3.58 4.22 -15.58
C HIS A 49 -4.20 5.55 -15.99
N GLN A 50 -5.36 5.52 -16.66
CA GLN A 50 -6.11 6.73 -17.00
C GLN A 50 -6.47 7.53 -15.75
N THR A 51 -6.89 6.85 -14.68
CA THR A 51 -7.20 7.51 -13.40
C THR A 51 -5.98 8.21 -12.80
N SER A 52 -4.81 7.55 -12.76
CA SER A 52 -3.57 8.21 -12.30
C SER A 52 -3.12 9.37 -13.18
N ASP A 53 -3.39 9.29 -14.49
CA ASP A 53 -3.11 10.39 -15.42
C ASP A 53 -4.06 11.57 -15.24
N LEU A 54 -5.32 11.33 -14.86
CA LEU A 54 -6.25 12.40 -14.49
C LEU A 54 -5.77 13.10 -13.21
N VAL A 55 -5.39 12.34 -12.17
CA VAL A 55 -4.78 12.92 -10.95
C VAL A 55 -3.57 13.78 -11.31
N LYS A 56 -2.66 13.28 -12.15
CA LYS A 56 -1.49 14.04 -12.63
C LYS A 56 -1.88 15.38 -13.26
N LYS A 57 -2.92 15.39 -14.11
CA LYS A 57 -3.42 16.58 -14.80
C LYS A 57 -4.07 17.57 -13.84
N ILE A 58 -4.96 17.09 -12.96
CA ILE A 58 -5.64 17.91 -11.94
C ILE A 58 -4.61 18.64 -11.07
N VAL A 59 -3.67 17.87 -10.52
CA VAL A 59 -2.62 18.37 -9.62
C VAL A 59 -1.59 19.23 -10.38
N GLY A 60 -1.45 19.08 -11.70
CA GLY A 60 -0.54 19.89 -12.52
C GLY A 60 0.94 19.51 -12.33
N ILE A 61 1.23 18.22 -12.13
CA ILE A 61 2.59 17.73 -11.86
C ILE A 61 3.13 16.85 -13.00
N ALA A 62 4.45 16.73 -13.09
CA ALA A 62 5.09 15.96 -14.16
C ALA A 62 4.84 14.44 -14.07
N LYS A 63 4.58 13.92 -12.86
CA LYS A 63 4.52 12.48 -12.63
C LYS A 63 3.52 12.13 -11.53
N ALA A 64 2.67 11.14 -11.79
CA ALA A 64 1.88 10.44 -10.79
C ALA A 64 1.88 8.94 -11.13
N GLY A 65 1.62 8.08 -10.14
CA GLY A 65 1.60 6.65 -10.36
C GLY A 65 0.83 5.91 -9.29
N HIS A 66 0.01 4.94 -9.70
CA HIS A 66 -0.78 4.12 -8.79
C HIS A 66 -0.03 2.86 -8.35
N SER A 67 -0.50 2.23 -7.28
CA SER A 67 -0.12 0.88 -6.91
C SER A 67 -1.30 -0.07 -6.98
N GLY A 68 -1.11 -1.20 -7.65
CA GLY A 68 -2.10 -2.27 -7.80
C GLY A 68 -3.23 -1.89 -8.76
N THR A 69 -3.13 -2.35 -10.01
CA THR A 69 -4.13 -2.13 -11.05
C THR A 69 -5.48 -2.74 -10.67
N LEU A 70 -6.51 -1.90 -10.71
CA LEU A 70 -7.91 -2.28 -10.75
C LEU A 70 -8.39 -2.31 -12.21
N ASP A 71 -9.19 -3.34 -12.54
CA ASP A 71 -9.90 -3.43 -13.81
C ASP A 71 -10.82 -2.20 -14.02
N PRO A 72 -11.16 -1.83 -15.27
CA PRO A 72 -12.02 -0.69 -15.58
C PRO A 72 -13.30 -0.61 -14.75
N ASN A 73 -13.98 -1.74 -14.57
CA ASN A 73 -15.27 -1.82 -13.86
C ASN A 73 -15.16 -1.94 -12.33
N VAL A 74 -13.94 -1.97 -11.78
CA VAL A 74 -13.69 -2.12 -10.35
C VAL A 74 -13.46 -0.74 -9.73
N THR A 75 -14.08 -0.50 -8.57
CA THR A 75 -14.03 0.80 -7.86
C THR A 75 -13.24 0.70 -6.55
N GLY A 76 -13.13 1.81 -5.82
CA GLY A 76 -12.58 1.85 -4.47
C GLY A 76 -11.12 2.24 -4.40
N VAL A 77 -10.50 1.93 -3.26
CA VAL A 77 -9.18 2.38 -2.82
C VAL A 77 -8.12 2.20 -3.91
N GLN A 78 -7.54 3.30 -4.38
CA GLN A 78 -6.42 3.33 -5.30
C GLN A 78 -5.40 4.39 -4.85
N PRO A 79 -4.34 3.97 -4.13
CA PRO A 79 -3.28 4.89 -3.74
C PRO A 79 -2.55 5.40 -5.00
N VAL A 80 -2.58 6.71 -5.22
CA VAL A 80 -1.87 7.41 -6.30
C VAL A 80 -0.79 8.28 -5.70
N ALA A 81 0.46 7.87 -5.87
CA ALA A 81 1.62 8.61 -5.40
C ALA A 81 1.96 9.76 -6.36
N LEU A 82 2.28 10.92 -5.79
CA LEU A 82 2.54 12.16 -6.50
C LEU A 82 4.05 12.42 -6.65
N GLY A 83 4.46 12.93 -7.80
CA GLY A 83 5.82 13.39 -8.07
C GLY A 83 6.90 12.38 -7.67
N ARG A 84 7.73 12.78 -6.71
CA ARG A 84 8.85 12.00 -6.20
C ARG A 84 8.43 10.81 -5.34
N ALA A 85 7.21 10.83 -4.79
CA ALA A 85 6.65 9.73 -4.01
C ALA A 85 6.32 8.51 -4.88
N THR A 86 6.23 8.64 -6.22
CA THR A 86 5.93 7.51 -7.14
C THR A 86 6.84 6.30 -6.96
N ARG A 87 8.06 6.48 -6.43
CA ARG A 87 9.00 5.40 -6.07
C ARG A 87 8.45 4.45 -4.99
N ILE A 88 7.48 4.88 -4.19
CA ILE A 88 6.89 4.09 -3.10
C ILE A 88 5.95 2.98 -3.60
N THR A 89 5.42 3.16 -4.82
CA THR A 89 4.40 2.27 -5.40
C THR A 89 4.85 0.81 -5.44
N GLN A 90 6.15 0.53 -5.62
CA GLN A 90 6.73 -0.80 -5.63
C GLN A 90 6.57 -1.55 -4.29
N PHE A 91 6.55 -0.82 -3.17
CA PHE A 91 6.38 -1.42 -1.84
C PHE A 91 4.90 -1.65 -1.53
N LEU A 92 4.02 -0.75 -1.99
CA LEU A 92 2.57 -0.94 -1.90
C LEU A 92 2.05 -2.07 -2.79
N LEU A 93 2.77 -2.41 -3.86
CA LEU A 93 2.37 -3.45 -4.81
C LEU A 93 2.30 -4.82 -4.15
N THR A 94 3.17 -5.09 -3.18
CA THR A 94 3.25 -6.39 -2.50
C THR A 94 2.36 -6.48 -1.26
N ALA A 95 1.85 -5.35 -0.77
CA ALA A 95 1.03 -5.30 0.43
C ALA A 95 -0.30 -6.07 0.23
N PRO A 96 -0.88 -6.67 1.29
CA PRO A 96 -2.21 -7.29 1.24
C PRO A 96 -3.29 -6.34 0.73
N LYS A 97 -4.33 -6.93 0.14
CA LYS A 97 -5.49 -6.21 -0.42
C LYS A 97 -6.77 -6.78 0.16
N GLU A 98 -7.78 -5.94 0.33
CA GLU A 98 -9.13 -6.36 0.73
C GLU A 98 -10.15 -5.85 -0.27
N TYR A 99 -11.17 -6.67 -0.53
CA TYR A 99 -12.25 -6.37 -1.44
C TYR A 99 -13.59 -6.75 -0.85
N VAL A 100 -14.62 -6.03 -1.25
CA VAL A 100 -16.02 -6.43 -1.17
C VAL A 100 -16.51 -6.63 -2.60
N GLY A 101 -17.25 -7.71 -2.84
CA GLY A 101 -17.75 -8.02 -4.17
C GLY A 101 -19.06 -8.78 -4.14
N ILE A 102 -19.70 -8.83 -5.30
CA ILE A 102 -20.89 -9.64 -5.54
C ILE A 102 -20.50 -10.71 -6.54
N MET A 103 -20.73 -11.97 -6.18
CA MET A 103 -20.69 -13.08 -7.12
C MET A 103 -22.10 -13.56 -7.42
N HIS A 104 -22.34 -13.92 -8.67
CA HIS A 104 -23.58 -14.53 -9.11
C HIS A 104 -23.34 -16.00 -9.43
N LEU A 105 -24.02 -16.88 -8.70
CA LEU A 105 -24.02 -18.34 -8.87
C LEU A 105 -24.95 -18.71 -10.03
N HIS A 106 -24.54 -19.64 -10.90
CA HIS A 106 -25.37 -19.96 -12.08
C HIS A 106 -26.56 -20.88 -11.76
N LYS A 107 -26.59 -21.50 -10.57
CA LYS A 107 -27.68 -22.35 -10.08
C LYS A 107 -27.87 -22.12 -8.57
N PRO A 108 -29.10 -22.30 -8.03
CA PRO A 108 -29.33 -22.22 -6.60
C PRO A 108 -28.57 -23.35 -5.88
N ILE A 109 -28.15 -23.07 -4.64
CA ILE A 109 -27.46 -24.01 -3.76
C ILE A 109 -27.86 -23.72 -2.31
N GLU A 110 -27.72 -24.70 -1.43
CA GLU A 110 -27.90 -24.49 0.00
C GLU A 110 -26.76 -23.66 0.59
N ASP A 111 -27.10 -22.68 1.43
CA ASP A 111 -26.14 -21.74 2.04
C ASP A 111 -25.04 -22.46 2.83
N SER A 112 -25.38 -23.55 3.52
CA SER A 112 -24.44 -24.38 4.28
C SER A 112 -23.32 -24.94 3.40
N VAL A 113 -23.66 -25.46 2.23
CA VAL A 113 -22.72 -26.02 1.25
C VAL A 113 -21.82 -24.92 0.69
N LEU A 114 -22.37 -23.74 0.42
CA LEU A 114 -21.59 -22.59 -0.05
C LEU A 114 -20.59 -22.14 1.03
N GLN A 115 -21.02 -22.04 2.29
CA GLN A 115 -20.17 -21.68 3.42
C GLN A 115 -19.01 -22.66 3.59
N GLU A 116 -19.29 -23.97 3.57
CA GLU A 116 -18.27 -25.00 3.66
C GLU A 116 -17.25 -24.92 2.52
N MET A 117 -17.72 -24.68 1.28
CA MET A 117 -16.83 -24.54 0.14
C MET A 117 -15.94 -23.30 0.25
N VAL A 118 -16.47 -22.17 0.70
CA VAL A 118 -15.68 -20.93 0.90
C VAL A 118 -14.52 -21.15 1.89
N LEU A 119 -14.75 -21.92 2.96
CA LEU A 119 -13.71 -22.25 3.94
C LEU A 119 -12.53 -23.01 3.31
N GLN A 120 -12.77 -23.82 2.27
CA GLN A 120 -11.71 -24.56 1.57
C GLN A 120 -10.80 -23.65 0.72
N PHE A 121 -11.25 -22.44 0.39
CA PHE A 121 -10.45 -21.46 -0.35
C PHE A 121 -9.60 -20.57 0.55
N ILE A 122 -9.76 -20.64 1.87
CA ILE A 122 -8.91 -19.92 2.83
C ILE A 122 -7.55 -20.62 2.92
N GLY A 123 -6.47 -19.84 2.83
CA GLY A 123 -5.10 -20.34 2.77
C GLY A 123 -4.53 -20.28 1.35
N LYS A 124 -3.62 -21.22 1.04
CA LYS A 124 -2.89 -21.21 -0.23
C LYS A 124 -3.74 -21.82 -1.35
N ILE A 125 -3.94 -21.02 -2.40
CA ILE A 125 -4.63 -21.42 -3.63
C ILE A 125 -3.70 -21.31 -4.83
N LYS A 126 -3.97 -22.09 -5.88
CA LYS A 126 -3.27 -21.99 -7.17
C LYS A 126 -4.11 -21.21 -8.16
N GLN A 127 -3.54 -20.16 -8.76
CA GLN A 127 -4.19 -19.38 -9.80
C GLN A 127 -3.35 -19.38 -11.08
N LEU A 128 -4.07 -19.46 -12.20
CA LEU A 128 -3.54 -19.12 -13.52
C LEU A 128 -4.12 -17.75 -13.89
N PRO A 129 -3.30 -16.70 -14.09
CA PRO A 129 -3.80 -15.40 -14.51
C PRO A 129 -4.73 -15.47 -15.73
N PRO A 130 -5.75 -14.61 -15.81
CA PRO A 130 -6.63 -14.53 -16.96
C PRO A 130 -5.86 -14.10 -18.22
N ILE A 131 -6.47 -14.33 -19.39
CA ILE A 131 -5.88 -13.96 -20.70
C ILE A 131 -5.54 -12.47 -20.73
N LYS A 132 -6.48 -11.62 -20.29
CA LYS A 132 -6.26 -10.18 -20.10
C LYS A 132 -5.59 -9.96 -18.74
N SER A 133 -4.26 -10.00 -18.70
CA SER A 133 -3.49 -9.69 -17.50
C SER A 133 -2.20 -8.93 -17.84
N ALA A 134 -1.73 -8.12 -16.89
CA ALA A 134 -0.47 -7.36 -17.02
C ALA A 134 0.78 -8.21 -16.74
N VAL A 135 0.63 -9.50 -16.44
CA VAL A 135 1.72 -10.41 -16.05
C VAL A 135 1.71 -11.68 -16.88
N LYS A 136 2.87 -12.31 -17.06
CA LYS A 136 2.98 -13.60 -17.77
C LYS A 136 2.04 -14.65 -17.17
N ARG A 137 1.23 -15.27 -18.03
CA ARG A 137 0.27 -16.31 -17.66
C ARG A 137 1.00 -17.62 -17.35
N GLN A 138 1.16 -17.91 -16.06
CA GLN A 138 1.75 -19.12 -15.52
C GLN A 138 1.13 -19.44 -14.15
N TRP A 139 1.16 -20.69 -13.73
CA TRP A 139 0.66 -21.11 -12.42
C TRP A 139 1.43 -20.42 -11.30
N ARG A 140 0.68 -19.89 -10.32
CA ARG A 140 1.23 -19.20 -9.15
C ARG A 140 0.39 -19.53 -7.93
N GLU A 141 1.06 -19.64 -6.79
CA GLU A 141 0.37 -19.71 -5.50
C GLU A 141 0.02 -18.31 -5.01
N ARG A 142 -1.17 -18.19 -4.42
CA ARG A 142 -1.66 -16.99 -3.75
C ARG A 142 -2.29 -17.38 -2.44
N GLU A 143 -2.26 -16.49 -1.47
CA GLU A 143 -2.87 -16.73 -0.17
C GLU A 143 -4.15 -15.90 0.00
N ILE A 144 -5.23 -16.56 0.39
CA ILE A 144 -6.45 -15.95 0.88
C ILE A 144 -6.37 -15.94 2.41
N TYR A 145 -6.39 -14.76 3.00
CA TYR A 145 -6.27 -14.60 4.44
C TYR A 145 -7.63 -14.74 5.13
N GLU A 146 -8.65 -14.10 4.56
CA GLU A 146 -10.02 -14.06 5.08
C GLU A 146 -10.97 -14.13 3.87
N PHE A 147 -12.04 -14.91 3.96
CA PHE A 147 -13.10 -14.98 2.95
C PHE A 147 -14.43 -15.22 3.65
N GLU A 148 -15.29 -14.19 3.63
CA GLU A 148 -16.52 -14.14 4.41
C GLU A 148 -17.70 -13.85 3.48
N LEU A 149 -18.81 -14.56 3.71
CA LEU A 149 -20.09 -14.29 3.08
C LEU A 149 -20.85 -13.30 3.98
N LEU A 150 -21.24 -12.17 3.41
CA LEU A 150 -21.92 -11.09 4.13
C LEU A 150 -23.44 -11.19 3.99
N GLU A 151 -23.91 -11.45 2.77
CA GLU A 151 -25.32 -11.56 2.45
C GLU A 151 -25.52 -12.53 1.27
N ILE A 152 -26.59 -13.32 1.31
CA ILE A 152 -27.00 -14.21 0.23
C ILE A 152 -28.42 -13.85 -0.14
N ALA A 153 -28.62 -13.40 -1.38
CA ALA A 153 -29.91 -13.07 -1.95
C ALA A 153 -30.10 -13.89 -3.23
N GLU A 154 -30.84 -14.99 -3.11
CA GLU A 154 -31.02 -15.98 -4.18
C GLU A 154 -29.68 -16.52 -4.70
N GLN A 155 -29.24 -16.06 -5.88
CA GLN A 155 -28.01 -16.48 -6.54
C GLN A 155 -26.91 -15.42 -6.43
N ASP A 156 -27.22 -14.24 -5.91
CA ASP A 156 -26.27 -13.16 -5.69
C ASP A 156 -25.74 -13.21 -4.26
N VAL A 157 -24.43 -13.32 -4.14
CA VAL A 157 -23.74 -13.47 -2.86
C VAL A 157 -22.78 -12.31 -2.69
N LEU A 158 -23.04 -11.48 -1.68
CA LEU A 158 -22.15 -10.44 -1.22
C LEU A 158 -21.07 -11.05 -0.33
N PHE A 159 -19.80 -10.74 -0.61
CA PHE A 159 -18.67 -11.30 0.13
C PHE A 159 -17.59 -10.26 0.42
N ARG A 160 -16.83 -10.49 1.49
CA ARG A 160 -15.57 -9.81 1.82
C ARG A 160 -14.42 -10.79 1.63
N VAL A 161 -13.34 -10.36 0.99
CA VAL A 161 -12.13 -11.17 0.83
C VAL A 161 -10.88 -10.35 1.07
N LYS A 162 -9.99 -10.86 1.91
CA LYS A 162 -8.66 -10.32 2.15
C LYS A 162 -7.63 -11.29 1.63
N CYS A 163 -6.74 -10.80 0.77
CA CYS A 163 -5.84 -11.67 0.04
C CYS A 163 -4.45 -11.07 -0.14
N GLN A 164 -3.51 -11.93 -0.50
CA GLN A 164 -2.19 -11.55 -0.97
C GLN A 164 -2.29 -10.65 -2.21
N ALA A 165 -1.31 -9.76 -2.39
CA ALA A 165 -1.19 -8.98 -3.62
C ALA A 165 -1.10 -9.87 -4.88
N GLY A 166 -1.80 -9.45 -5.93
CA GLY A 166 -1.79 -10.13 -7.22
C GLY A 166 -2.67 -11.39 -7.27
N THR A 167 -3.56 -11.57 -6.31
CA THR A 167 -4.68 -12.51 -6.39
C THR A 167 -5.74 -11.96 -7.34
N TYR A 168 -6.22 -12.79 -8.26
CA TYR A 168 -7.29 -12.44 -9.19
C TYR A 168 -8.64 -12.82 -8.60
N ILE A 169 -9.40 -11.86 -8.06
CA ILE A 169 -10.69 -12.13 -7.41
C ILE A 169 -11.71 -12.71 -8.38
N ARG A 170 -11.75 -12.23 -9.63
CA ARG A 170 -12.60 -12.82 -10.68
C ARG A 170 -12.31 -14.31 -10.90
N LYS A 171 -11.04 -14.72 -10.81
CA LYS A 171 -10.62 -16.11 -10.96
C LYS A 171 -10.96 -16.92 -9.71
N LEU A 172 -10.80 -16.33 -8.52
CA LEU A 172 -11.26 -16.93 -7.26
C LEU A 172 -12.75 -17.29 -7.32
N VAL A 173 -13.61 -16.35 -7.71
CA VAL A 173 -15.06 -16.58 -7.85
C VAL A 173 -15.36 -17.65 -8.90
N PHE A 174 -14.68 -17.61 -10.05
CA PHE A 174 -14.83 -18.64 -11.08
C PHE A 174 -14.44 -20.03 -10.56
N ASP A 175 -13.31 -20.14 -9.87
CA ASP A 175 -12.80 -21.42 -9.34
C ASP A 175 -13.71 -21.97 -8.24
N LEU A 176 -14.28 -21.10 -7.39
CA LEU A 176 -15.30 -21.46 -6.41
C LEU A 176 -16.52 -22.08 -7.09
N GLY A 177 -17.05 -21.41 -8.12
CA GLY A 177 -18.19 -21.92 -8.89
C GLY A 177 -17.90 -23.26 -9.57
N GLN A 178 -16.68 -23.47 -10.06
CA GLN A 178 -16.25 -24.75 -10.63
C GLN A 178 -16.15 -25.85 -9.59
N ALA A 179 -15.63 -25.54 -8.40
CA ALA A 179 -15.53 -26.50 -7.29
C ALA A 179 -16.93 -26.93 -6.79
N LEU A 180 -17.90 -26.02 -6.82
CA LEU A 180 -19.31 -26.30 -6.53
C LEU A 180 -20.03 -27.08 -7.64
N GLY A 181 -19.45 -27.17 -8.85
CA GLY A 181 -20.07 -27.81 -10.02
C GLY A 181 -21.26 -27.06 -10.62
N ILE A 182 -21.58 -25.87 -10.11
CA ILE A 182 -22.70 -25.04 -10.59
C ILE A 182 -22.25 -23.91 -11.50
N GLY A 183 -21.00 -23.45 -11.39
CA GLY A 183 -20.49 -22.25 -12.04
C GLY A 183 -20.85 -20.96 -11.29
N ALA A 184 -19.97 -19.97 -11.38
CA ALA A 184 -20.17 -18.65 -10.78
C ALA A 184 -19.37 -17.60 -11.54
N HIS A 185 -19.79 -16.34 -11.44
CA HIS A 185 -19.03 -15.23 -11.99
C HIS A 185 -19.10 -13.98 -11.08
N MET A 186 -18.07 -13.15 -11.17
CA MET A 186 -18.00 -11.90 -10.41
C MET A 186 -18.83 -10.82 -11.12
N ALA A 187 -19.90 -10.36 -10.47
CA ALA A 187 -20.79 -9.31 -10.95
C ALA A 187 -20.20 -7.92 -10.64
N GLU A 188 -19.84 -7.69 -9.37
CA GLU A 188 -19.27 -6.43 -8.91
C GLU A 188 -18.06 -6.65 -8.00
N LEU A 189 -17.19 -5.65 -7.95
CA LEU A 189 -16.02 -5.66 -7.08
C LEU A 189 -15.61 -4.24 -6.73
N ARG A 190 -15.33 -4.03 -5.45
CA ARG A 190 -14.80 -2.80 -4.89
C ARG A 190 -13.63 -3.12 -3.97
N ARG A 191 -12.51 -2.41 -4.11
CA ARG A 191 -11.35 -2.58 -3.23
C ARG A 191 -11.50 -1.70 -2.01
N THR A 192 -11.61 -2.32 -0.84
CA THR A 192 -11.80 -1.62 0.45
C THR A 192 -10.47 -1.30 1.14
N GLN A 193 -9.39 -2.01 0.76
CA GLN A 193 -8.05 -1.78 1.31
C GLN A 193 -6.94 -2.07 0.29
N ALA A 194 -5.93 -1.20 0.29
CA ALA A 194 -4.66 -1.43 -0.39
C ALA A 194 -3.46 -1.13 0.52
N GLY A 195 -2.93 -2.17 1.16
CA GLY A 195 -1.88 -2.00 2.16
C GLY A 195 -2.37 -1.12 3.33
N PRO A 196 -1.70 0.00 3.63
CA PRO A 196 -2.10 0.90 4.72
C PRO A 196 -3.24 1.87 4.37
N PHE A 197 -3.74 1.85 3.13
CA PHE A 197 -4.83 2.71 2.68
C PHE A 197 -6.15 1.95 2.75
N ARG A 198 -7.17 2.53 3.39
CA ARG A 198 -8.51 1.96 3.59
C ARG A 198 -9.57 2.97 3.15
N GLU A 199 -10.80 2.52 2.96
CA GLU A 199 -11.91 3.43 2.62
C GLU A 199 -12.25 4.42 3.72
N GLU A 200 -12.12 4.01 4.97
CA GLU A 200 -12.31 4.85 6.16
C GLU A 200 -11.22 5.91 6.34
N ASP A 201 -10.09 5.77 5.64
CA ASP A 201 -8.90 6.61 5.79
C ASP A 201 -8.80 7.67 4.69
N ASN A 202 -9.60 8.75 4.80
CA ASN A 202 -9.58 9.92 3.89
C ASN A 202 -9.62 9.50 2.41
N LEU A 203 -10.68 8.78 2.02
CA LEU A 203 -10.91 8.39 0.64
C LEU A 203 -11.45 9.59 -0.17
N VAL A 204 -10.82 9.88 -1.31
CA VAL A 204 -11.03 11.12 -2.07
C VAL A 204 -11.48 10.80 -3.49
N THR A 205 -12.50 11.47 -4.01
CA THR A 205 -12.88 11.34 -5.43
C THR A 205 -12.06 12.26 -6.34
N LEU A 206 -12.12 12.03 -7.65
CA LEU A 206 -11.51 12.97 -8.61
C LEU A 206 -12.11 14.38 -8.54
N HIS A 207 -13.39 14.48 -8.18
CA HIS A 207 -14.08 15.76 -8.02
C HIS A 207 -13.57 16.51 -6.79
N ASP A 208 -13.51 15.84 -5.64
CA ASP A 208 -12.98 16.44 -4.40
C ASP A 208 -11.54 16.96 -4.60
N LEU A 209 -10.70 16.19 -5.29
CA LEU A 209 -9.33 16.59 -5.58
C LEU A 209 -9.28 17.80 -6.53
N GLN A 210 -10.15 17.83 -7.54
CA GLN A 210 -10.22 18.95 -8.47
C GLN A 210 -10.64 20.24 -7.74
N ASP A 211 -11.68 20.16 -6.91
CA ASP A 211 -12.18 21.30 -6.14
C ASP A 211 -11.14 21.80 -5.14
N ALA A 212 -10.48 20.88 -4.41
CA ALA A 212 -9.42 21.21 -3.48
C ALA A 212 -8.24 21.95 -4.14
N ILE A 213 -7.86 21.53 -5.35
CA ILE A 213 -6.79 22.19 -6.12
C ILE A 213 -7.24 23.56 -6.62
N THR A 214 -8.47 23.68 -7.13
CA THR A 214 -9.02 24.96 -7.61
C THR A 214 -9.07 25.99 -6.48
N ILE A 215 -9.67 25.63 -5.34
CA ILE A 215 -9.78 26.50 -4.16
C ILE A 215 -8.39 26.92 -3.66
N TYR A 216 -7.43 25.99 -3.60
CA TYR A 216 -6.07 26.33 -3.18
C TYR A 216 -5.40 27.33 -4.13
N ARG A 217 -5.56 27.18 -5.45
CA ARG A 217 -4.94 28.05 -6.46
C ARG A 217 -5.61 29.43 -6.56
N GLU A 218 -6.93 29.47 -6.46
CA GLU A 218 -7.69 30.71 -6.66
C GLU A 218 -7.83 31.52 -5.37
N GLU A 219 -8.00 30.85 -4.23
CA GLU A 219 -8.28 31.50 -2.94
C GLU A 219 -7.12 31.39 -1.93
N GLY A 220 -6.09 30.59 -2.23
CA GLY A 220 -4.99 30.33 -1.29
C GLY A 220 -5.35 29.43 -0.10
N ASN A 221 -6.56 28.86 -0.08
CA ASN A 221 -7.05 28.04 1.02
C ASN A 221 -6.66 26.56 0.86
N ALA A 222 -5.69 26.11 1.66
CA ALA A 222 -5.15 24.75 1.58
C ALA A 222 -5.92 23.70 2.40
N LYS A 223 -6.99 24.07 3.12
CA LYS A 223 -7.64 23.18 4.09
C LYS A 223 -8.12 21.86 3.48
N LEU A 224 -8.81 21.94 2.34
CA LEU A 224 -9.31 20.75 1.63
C LEU A 224 -8.15 19.96 1.01
N LEU A 225 -7.13 20.66 0.49
CA LEU A 225 -5.97 20.02 -0.11
C LEU A 225 -5.19 19.17 0.88
N LEU A 226 -4.97 19.69 2.09
CA LEU A 226 -4.31 18.97 3.19
C LEU A 226 -5.11 17.75 3.67
N HIS A 227 -6.44 17.75 3.46
CA HIS A 227 -7.27 16.57 3.71
C HIS A 227 -7.11 15.54 2.58
N CYS A 228 -7.08 15.99 1.33
CA CYS A 228 -7.00 15.11 0.15
C CYS A 228 -5.66 14.39 -0.03
N ILE A 229 -4.56 14.98 0.46
CA ILE A 229 -3.21 14.46 0.23
C ILE A 229 -2.60 13.98 1.54
N GLN A 230 -2.26 12.70 1.58
CA GLN A 230 -1.54 12.09 2.69
C GLN A 230 -0.02 12.17 2.47
N PRO A 231 0.78 12.31 3.53
CA PRO A 231 2.24 12.22 3.41
C PRO A 231 2.66 10.83 2.93
N VAL A 232 3.74 10.73 2.16
CA VAL A 232 4.26 9.45 1.64
C VAL A 232 4.53 8.43 2.76
N GLU A 233 4.85 8.89 3.96
CA GLU A 233 5.11 8.08 5.15
C GLU A 233 3.91 7.21 5.54
N LYS A 234 2.68 7.61 5.20
CA LYS A 234 1.49 6.76 5.38
C LYS A 234 1.64 5.43 4.64
N ALA A 235 2.37 5.40 3.53
CA ALA A 235 2.60 4.17 2.77
C ALA A 235 3.61 3.21 3.41
N ILE A 236 4.32 3.59 4.49
CA ILE A 236 5.32 2.73 5.14
C ILE A 236 4.96 2.32 6.56
N ILE A 237 3.75 2.64 7.05
CA ILE A 237 3.34 2.34 8.43
C ILE A 237 3.33 0.84 8.78
N TYR A 238 3.34 -0.04 7.77
CA TYR A 238 3.43 -1.48 7.95
C TYR A 238 4.87 -2.02 7.93
N LEU A 239 5.86 -1.17 7.62
CA LEU A 239 7.27 -1.52 7.64
C LEU A 239 7.88 -1.25 9.01
N HIS A 240 8.88 -2.03 9.37
CA HIS A 240 9.72 -1.71 10.52
C HIS A 240 10.51 -0.43 10.26
N ARG A 241 10.76 0.34 11.32
CA ARG A 241 11.38 1.66 11.25
C ARG A 241 12.77 1.67 11.88
N CYS A 242 13.69 2.39 11.24
CA CYS A 242 15.03 2.67 11.75
C CYS A 242 15.31 4.17 11.59
N TRP A 243 15.56 4.85 12.71
CA TRP A 243 15.83 6.29 12.74
C TRP A 243 17.33 6.55 12.77
N ILE A 244 17.80 7.41 11.88
CA ILE A 244 19.22 7.69 11.68
C ILE A 244 19.60 9.10 12.14
N LEU A 245 20.86 9.24 12.52
CA LEU A 245 21.47 10.53 12.84
C LEU A 245 21.59 11.40 11.58
N ASP A 246 21.40 12.71 11.74
CA ASP A 246 21.43 13.67 10.63
C ASP A 246 22.74 13.62 9.81
N ASN A 247 23.87 13.41 10.48
CA ASN A 247 25.18 13.28 9.83
C ASN A 247 25.30 12.07 8.87
N SER A 248 24.38 11.11 8.98
CA SER A 248 24.34 9.92 8.13
C SER A 248 23.50 10.14 6.86
N ILE A 249 22.60 11.12 6.86
CA ILE A 249 21.65 11.36 5.77
C ILE A 249 22.35 11.59 4.42
N PRO A 250 23.36 12.48 4.29
CA PRO A 250 24.03 12.72 3.00
C PRO A 250 24.68 11.45 2.40
N SER A 251 25.15 10.54 3.26
CA SER A 251 25.72 9.26 2.81
C SER A 251 24.65 8.35 2.22
N ILE A 252 23.49 8.27 2.87
CA ILE A 252 22.36 7.43 2.46
C ILE A 252 21.69 7.97 1.20
N THR A 253 21.54 9.29 1.07
CA THR A 253 20.95 9.91 -0.13
C THR A 253 21.79 9.67 -1.38
N ASN A 254 23.10 9.50 -1.22
CA ASN A 254 24.03 9.05 -2.26
C ASN A 254 24.05 7.52 -2.48
N GLY A 255 23.13 6.77 -1.86
CA GLY A 255 22.94 5.33 -2.08
C GLY A 255 23.87 4.41 -1.30
N ARG A 256 24.67 4.93 -0.36
CA ARG A 256 25.52 4.09 0.50
C ARG A 256 24.69 3.30 1.50
N ALA A 257 25.20 2.15 1.92
CA ALA A 257 24.55 1.34 2.95
C ALA A 257 24.61 2.02 4.32
N LEU A 258 23.60 1.77 5.17
CA LEU A 258 23.54 2.30 6.52
C LEU A 258 24.40 1.44 7.46
N ALA A 259 25.39 2.07 8.09
CA ALA A 259 26.22 1.44 9.10
C ALA A 259 25.67 1.70 10.53
N ILE A 260 25.94 0.77 11.45
CA ILE A 260 25.46 0.82 12.84
C ILE A 260 25.79 2.15 13.56
N PRO A 261 26.95 2.81 13.37
CA PRO A 261 27.23 4.08 14.05
C PRO A 261 26.27 5.23 13.76
N GLY A 262 25.59 5.18 12.60
CA GLY A 262 24.63 6.18 12.13
C GLY A 262 23.20 5.98 12.61
N ILE A 263 22.92 4.92 13.37
CA ILE A 263 21.59 4.59 13.88
C ILE A 263 21.39 5.24 15.25
N SER A 264 20.26 5.93 15.42
CA SER A 264 19.83 6.51 16.70
C SER A 264 18.94 5.54 17.47
N LYS A 265 17.84 5.09 16.86
CA LYS A 265 16.90 4.12 17.42
C LYS A 265 16.32 3.24 16.32
N LEU A 266 15.78 2.09 16.68
CA LEU A 266 15.20 1.15 15.74
C LEU A 266 14.10 0.29 16.38
N GLU A 267 13.14 -0.10 15.58
CA GLU A 267 12.17 -1.15 15.94
C GLU A 267 12.80 -2.54 15.85
N ASN A 268 12.17 -3.51 16.51
CA ASN A 268 12.57 -4.90 16.41
C ASN A 268 12.24 -5.49 15.02
N PHE A 269 13.26 -5.91 14.28
CA PHE A 269 13.16 -6.57 12.98
C PHE A 269 14.23 -7.65 12.82
N ARG A 270 13.99 -8.58 11.88
CA ARG A 270 14.88 -9.69 11.54
C ARG A 270 15.74 -9.36 10.32
N LYS A 271 16.83 -10.10 10.17
CA LYS A 271 17.64 -10.06 8.95
C LYS A 271 16.78 -10.50 7.75
N GLY A 272 16.87 -9.75 6.65
CA GLY A 272 16.07 -9.92 5.44
C GLY A 272 14.78 -9.12 5.42
N ASP A 273 14.35 -8.52 6.54
CA ASP A 273 13.16 -7.68 6.56
C ASP A 273 13.40 -6.37 5.79
N ILE A 274 12.32 -5.86 5.19
CA ILE A 274 12.31 -4.54 4.56
C ILE A 274 12.06 -3.49 5.65
N VAL A 275 12.94 -2.50 5.71
CA VAL A 275 12.97 -1.48 6.77
C VAL A 275 12.91 -0.08 6.16
N ALA A 276 12.04 0.76 6.70
CA ALA A 276 11.99 2.19 6.44
C ALA A 276 13.07 2.91 7.25
N VAL A 277 13.93 3.65 6.56
CA VAL A 277 14.98 4.49 7.15
C VAL A 277 14.46 5.92 7.23
N LEU A 278 14.32 6.43 8.45
CA LEU A 278 13.70 7.72 8.76
C LEU A 278 14.71 8.71 9.35
N SER A 279 14.49 10.00 9.11
CA SER A 279 15.16 11.05 9.91
C SER A 279 14.62 11.06 11.34
N LEU A 280 15.28 11.80 12.23
CA LEU A 280 14.77 12.01 13.59
C LEU A 280 13.47 12.82 13.64
N LYS A 281 13.05 13.46 12.53
CA LYS A 281 11.75 14.15 12.37
C LYS A 281 10.70 13.29 11.63
N GLU A 282 10.92 11.98 11.56
CA GLU A 282 10.01 10.99 10.93
C GLU A 282 9.91 11.08 9.40
N GLU A 283 10.80 11.82 8.72
CA GLU A 283 10.77 11.88 7.26
C GLU A 283 11.40 10.65 6.62
N LEU A 284 10.76 10.12 5.57
CA LEU A 284 11.26 8.96 4.84
C LEU A 284 12.52 9.32 4.02
N ILE A 285 13.67 8.82 4.46
CA ILE A 285 14.96 9.00 3.79
C ILE A 285 15.18 7.93 2.73
N ALA A 286 14.98 6.66 3.11
CA ALA A 286 15.22 5.51 2.25
C ALA A 286 14.41 4.29 2.70
N ILE A 287 14.32 3.29 1.83
CA ILE A 287 13.90 1.94 2.19
C ILE A 287 15.02 0.98 1.80
N GLY A 288 15.30 0.02 2.68
CA GLY A 288 16.35 -0.97 2.49
C GLY A 288 16.03 -2.31 3.12
N GLU A 289 16.94 -3.26 2.90
CA GLU A 289 16.86 -4.61 3.46
C GLU A 289 17.84 -4.73 4.64
N ALA A 290 17.35 -5.25 5.76
CA ALA A 290 18.15 -5.49 6.95
C ALA A 290 19.18 -6.60 6.70
N VAL A 291 20.47 -6.28 6.78
CA VAL A 291 21.55 -7.29 6.71
C VAL A 291 21.92 -7.85 8.08
N MET A 292 21.47 -7.17 9.14
CA MET A 292 21.58 -7.57 10.55
C MET A 292 20.20 -7.48 11.21
N SER A 293 19.93 -8.31 12.20
CA SER A 293 18.75 -8.18 13.05
C SER A 293 18.86 -6.99 14.01
N ALA A 294 17.73 -6.50 14.54
CA ALA A 294 17.72 -5.41 15.50
C ALA A 294 18.55 -5.72 16.77
N VAL A 295 18.52 -6.98 17.23
CA VAL A 295 19.31 -7.45 18.38
C VAL A 295 20.82 -7.39 18.09
N GLU A 296 21.25 -7.77 16.88
CA GLU A 296 22.65 -7.66 16.47
C GLU A 296 23.10 -6.20 16.36
N ILE A 297 22.25 -5.33 15.81
CA ILE A 297 22.52 -3.89 15.69
C ILE A 297 22.67 -3.26 17.08
N ASN A 298 21.88 -3.72 18.06
CA ASN A 298 21.92 -3.20 19.43
C ASN A 298 23.13 -3.70 20.25
N THR A 299 23.73 -4.83 19.86
CA THR A 299 24.85 -5.45 20.59
C THR A 299 26.23 -5.17 19.96
N LYS A 300 26.28 -4.74 18.70
CA LYS A 300 27.52 -4.47 17.97
C LYS A 300 27.74 -2.97 17.77
N ASP A 301 29.00 -2.54 17.73
CA ASP A 301 29.33 -1.12 17.49
C ASP A 301 29.55 -0.77 16.02
N LYS A 302 30.00 -1.73 15.21
CA LYS A 302 30.40 -1.53 13.81
C LYS A 302 29.77 -2.58 12.89
N GLY A 303 29.65 -2.22 11.62
CA GLY A 303 29.11 -3.08 10.57
C GLY A 303 28.06 -2.38 9.72
N ILE A 304 27.72 -2.99 8.59
CA ILE A 304 26.60 -2.56 7.75
C ILE A 304 25.33 -3.17 8.35
N ALA A 305 24.32 -2.35 8.63
CA ALA A 305 23.06 -2.73 9.24
C ALA A 305 21.94 -2.89 8.19
N ILE A 306 21.85 -1.96 7.24
CA ILE A 306 20.79 -1.94 6.22
C ILE A 306 21.41 -1.64 4.84
N LYS A 307 21.13 -2.50 3.86
CA LYS A 307 21.48 -2.26 2.46
C LYS A 307 20.35 -1.46 1.80
N ILE A 308 20.65 -0.25 1.34
CA ILE A 308 19.66 0.65 0.75
C ILE A 308 19.20 0.12 -0.61
N GLN A 309 17.89 0.02 -0.81
CA GLN A 309 17.27 -0.38 -2.07
C GLN A 309 16.71 0.82 -2.83
N LYS A 310 16.14 1.80 -2.11
CA LYS A 310 15.56 2.99 -2.71
C LYS A 310 15.74 4.21 -1.82
N VAL A 311 16.27 5.28 -2.40
CA VAL A 311 16.36 6.59 -1.76
C VAL A 311 15.12 7.42 -2.10
N PHE A 312 14.68 8.20 -1.12
CA PHE A 312 13.44 8.95 -1.11
C PHE A 312 13.68 10.45 -0.86
N ALA A 313 14.53 10.81 0.09
CA ALA A 313 14.97 12.19 0.34
C ALA A 313 15.82 12.77 -0.82
N GLU A 314 15.99 14.10 -0.84
CA GLU A 314 16.92 14.77 -1.76
C GLU A 314 18.35 14.63 -1.28
N SER A 315 19.29 14.66 -2.21
CA SER A 315 20.69 14.82 -1.86
C SER A 315 20.87 16.19 -1.22
N VAL A 316 21.56 16.19 -0.08
CA VAL A 316 21.91 17.37 0.71
C VAL A 316 23.35 17.73 0.41
#